data_AF-A0A6H2FUH8-F1
#
_entry.id   AF-A0A6H2FUH8-F1
#
_cell.length_a   1.000
_cell.length_b   1.000
_cell.length_c   1.000
_cell.angle_alpha   90.00
_cell.angle_beta   90.00
_cell.angle_gamma   90.00
#
_symmetry.space_group_name_H-M   'P 1'
#
loop_
_entity.id
_entity.type
_entity.pdbx_description
1 polymer ?
#
loop_
_entity_poly.entity_id
_entity_poly.type
_entity_poly.pdbx_seq_one_letter_code
_entity_poly.pdbx_strand_id
1 'polypeptide(L)'
;MKSLLSQVYIKTNGVYIKSQSIPKVNRYVFTYTITIHNLGKKILQLISCYWSITDGNGKKNQIYGEGITCKKPYIKPSNKFHYTNLTILDTPIGIIEGHYLMIDENNHVYHVEIPIFRLAIKTYIH
;
A
#
# COMPACT_ATOMS: atom_id res chain seq x y z
N MET A 1 24.80 -14.95 3.10
CA MET A 1 23.66 -15.29 2.22
C MET A 1 23.21 -14.03 1.49
N LYS A 2 23.43 -13.93 0.18
CA LYS A 2 22.98 -12.77 -0.62
C LYS A 2 21.46 -12.85 -0.76
N SER A 3 20.72 -12.10 0.05
CA SER A 3 19.34 -11.76 -0.26
C SER A 3 19.37 -10.97 -1.57
N LEU A 4 18.93 -11.59 -2.67
CA LEU A 4 18.90 -10.95 -3.98
C LEU A 4 18.05 -9.69 -3.87
N LEU A 5 18.73 -8.55 -4.02
CA LEU A 5 18.22 -7.20 -4.21
C LEU A 5 16.81 -7.22 -4.79
N SER A 6 15.83 -6.80 -3.98
CA SER A 6 14.43 -6.69 -4.39
C SER A 6 14.34 -5.92 -5.70
N GLN A 7 13.95 -6.60 -6.78
CA GLN A 7 13.79 -5.99 -8.12
C GLN A 7 12.65 -4.96 -8.16
N VAL A 8 11.90 -4.84 -7.07
CA VAL A 8 10.78 -3.91 -6.91
C VAL A 8 11.01 -3.09 -5.64
N TYR A 9 10.89 -1.78 -5.77
CA TYR A 9 10.92 -0.84 -4.65
C TYR A 9 9.54 -0.22 -4.46
N ILE A 10 9.05 -0.24 -3.22
CA ILE A 10 7.73 0.30 -2.85
C ILE A 10 7.93 1.55 -1.99
N LYS A 11 7.33 2.66 -2.43
CA LYS A 11 7.21 3.89 -1.63
C LYS A 11 5.76 4.09 -1.22
N THR A 12 5.56 4.42 0.04
CA THR A 12 4.24 4.66 0.64
C THR A 12 4.15 6.10 1.14
N ASN A 13 2.97 6.72 1.05
CA ASN A 13 2.72 8.06 1.57
C ASN A 13 1.26 8.17 2.04
N GLY A 14 1.06 8.27 3.35
CA GLY A 14 -0.25 8.48 3.97
C GLY A 14 -0.50 9.96 4.31
N VAL A 15 -1.72 10.45 4.08
CA VAL A 15 -2.11 11.84 4.35
C VAL A 15 -3.47 11.88 5.03
N TYR A 16 -3.56 12.61 6.14
CA TYR A 16 -4.82 12.91 6.81
C TYR A 16 -5.59 14.03 6.09
N ILE A 17 -6.88 13.82 5.84
CA ILE A 17 -7.75 14.77 5.12
C ILE A 17 -8.67 15.47 6.12
N LYS A 18 -8.20 16.61 6.65
CA LYS A 18 -8.93 17.39 7.67
C LYS A 18 -10.34 17.80 7.21
N SER A 19 -10.50 18.19 5.95
CA SER A 19 -11.79 18.66 5.41
C SER A 19 -12.87 17.58 5.29
N GLN A 20 -12.49 16.30 5.28
CA GLN A 20 -13.43 15.17 5.18
C GLN A 20 -13.58 14.40 6.51
N SER A 21 -12.81 14.79 7.51
CA SER A 21 -12.76 14.14 8.81
C SER A 21 -13.64 14.86 9.83
N ILE A 22 -14.24 14.09 10.73
CA ILE A 22 -15.09 14.60 11.81
C ILE A 22 -14.63 13.95 13.12
N PRO A 23 -13.56 14.48 13.76
CA PRO A 23 -13.01 13.88 14.98
C PRO A 23 -14.01 13.75 16.14
N LYS A 24 -15.01 14.64 16.22
CA LYS A 24 -16.06 14.61 17.25
C LYS A 24 -16.89 13.32 17.24
N VAL A 25 -16.94 12.61 16.12
CA VAL A 25 -17.64 11.34 15.95
C VAL A 25 -16.69 10.21 15.55
N ASN A 26 -15.41 10.33 15.93
CA ASN A 26 -14.38 9.34 15.65
C ASN A 26 -14.25 8.99 14.17
N ARG A 27 -14.45 9.94 13.25
CA ARG A 27 -14.32 9.71 11.81
C ARG A 27 -13.06 10.38 11.28
N TYR A 28 -12.03 9.60 10.95
CA TYR A 28 -10.76 10.08 10.43
C TYR A 28 -10.53 9.59 9.01
N VAL A 29 -10.49 10.52 8.06
CA VAL A 29 -10.28 10.22 6.64
C VAL A 29 -8.82 10.36 6.29
N PHE A 30 -8.28 9.33 5.66
CA PHE A 30 -6.90 9.31 5.15
C PHE A 30 -6.89 8.95 3.68
N THR A 31 -5.97 9.55 2.92
CA THR A 31 -5.54 9.01 1.65
C THR A 31 -4.19 8.35 1.79
N TYR A 32 -3.91 7.38 0.94
CA TYR A 32 -2.58 6.80 0.84
C TYR A 32 -2.21 6.57 -0.62
N THR A 33 -1.01 6.97 -0.97
CA THR A 33 -0.42 6.78 -2.29
C THR A 33 0.65 5.70 -2.21
N ILE A 34 0.55 4.70 -3.08
CA ILE A 34 1.59 3.69 -3.26
C ILE A 34 2.27 3.93 -4.61
N THR A 35 3.60 3.92 -4.60
CA THR A 35 4.42 3.93 -5.81
C THR A 35 5.21 2.63 -5.88
N ILE A 36 4.96 1.85 -6.92
CA ILE A 36 5.69 0.63 -7.27
C ILE A 36 6.73 1.00 -8.32
N HIS A 37 8.01 0.78 -8.03
CA HIS A 37 9.12 1.02 -8.94
C HIS A 37 9.75 -0.30 -9.33
N ASN A 38 9.68 -0.65 -10.62
CA ASN A 38 10.37 -1.82 -11.15
C ASN A 38 11.84 -1.45 -11.42
N LEU A 39 12.73 -1.92 -10.56
CA LEU A 39 14.19 -1.79 -10.68
C LEU A 39 14.82 -2.97 -11.41
N GLY A 40 14.02 -3.97 -11.78
CA GLY A 40 14.44 -5.16 -12.50
C GLY A 40 14.61 -4.92 -14.01
N LYS A 41 14.94 -6.00 -14.72
CA LYS A 41 15.17 -5.99 -16.18
C LYS A 41 14.00 -6.55 -16.98
N LYS A 42 12.98 -7.10 -16.31
CA LYS A 42 11.79 -7.71 -16.93
C LYS A 42 10.55 -6.86 -16.73
N ILE A 43 9.53 -7.05 -17.56
CA ILE A 43 8.22 -6.45 -17.31
C ILE A 43 7.57 -7.21 -16.16
N LEU A 44 6.95 -6.51 -15.23
CA LEU A 44 6.20 -7.11 -14.13
C LEU A 44 4.72 -6.75 -14.25
N GLN A 45 3.85 -7.73 -14.06
CA GLN A 45 2.41 -7.54 -13.95
C GLN A 45 1.97 -7.78 -12.52
N LEU A 46 1.22 -6.84 -11.93
CA LEU A 46 0.55 -7.07 -10.65
C LEU A 46 -0.67 -7.97 -10.87
N ILE A 47 -0.75 -9.07 -10.12
CA ILE A 47 -1.83 -10.06 -10.22
C ILE A 47 -2.81 -9.92 -9.07
N SER A 48 -2.31 -9.78 -7.84
CA SER A 48 -3.15 -9.61 -6.66
C SER A 48 -2.44 -8.80 -5.57
N CYS A 49 -3.24 -8.34 -4.62
CA CYS A 49 -2.78 -7.63 -3.43
C CYS A 49 -3.54 -8.12 -2.22
N TYR A 50 -2.81 -8.13 -1.12
CA TYR A 50 -3.34 -8.31 0.21
C TYR A 50 -3.01 -7.07 1.02
N TRP A 51 -4.01 -6.57 1.75
CA TRP A 51 -3.85 -5.46 2.68
C TRP A 51 -4.45 -5.82 4.03
N SER A 52 -3.82 -5.31 5.07
CA SER A 52 -4.30 -5.34 6.43
C SER A 52 -4.17 -3.94 7.00
N ILE A 53 -5.28 -3.39 7.46
CA ILE A 53 -5.35 -2.08 8.10
C ILE A 53 -5.76 -2.31 9.54
N THR A 54 -4.89 -1.95 10.48
CA THR A 54 -5.14 -2.04 11.91
C THR A 54 -5.28 -0.63 12.47
N ASP A 55 -6.40 -0.34 13.11
CA ASP A 55 -6.64 0.96 13.74
C ASP A 55 -5.92 1.08 15.11
N GLY A 56 -6.01 2.24 15.75
CA GLY A 56 -5.36 2.51 17.04
C GLY A 56 -5.90 1.69 18.21
N ASN A 57 -7.07 1.06 18.07
CA ASN A 57 -7.69 0.19 19.06
C ASN A 57 -7.39 -1.29 18.78
N GLY A 58 -6.61 -1.61 17.74
CA GLY A 58 -6.29 -2.97 17.33
C GLY A 58 -7.36 -3.63 16.45
N LYS A 59 -8.40 -2.89 16.03
CA LYS A 59 -9.40 -3.42 15.08
C LYS A 59 -8.74 -3.58 13.72
N LYS A 60 -8.77 -4.80 13.20
CA LYS A 60 -8.12 -5.20 11.95
C LYS A 60 -9.14 -5.38 10.83
N ASN A 61 -8.92 -4.70 9.71
CA ASN A 61 -9.66 -4.86 8.47
C ASN A 61 -8.74 -5.43 7.40
N GLN A 62 -9.06 -6.62 6.90
CA GLN A 62 -8.31 -7.26 5.83
C GLN A 62 -9.02 -7.04 4.50
N ILE A 63 -8.24 -6.68 3.49
CA ILE A 63 -8.73 -6.45 2.13
C ILE A 63 -7.95 -7.41 1.22
N TYR A 64 -8.70 -8.33 0.63
CA TYR A 64 -8.23 -9.26 -0.40
C TYR A 64 -8.84 -8.83 -1.73
N GLY A 65 -8.10 -8.87 -2.83
CA GLY A 65 -8.72 -8.60 -4.13
C GLY A 65 -7.91 -8.97 -5.36
N GLU A 66 -8.62 -9.56 -6.33
CA GLU A 66 -8.34 -9.49 -7.78
C GLU A 66 -8.99 -8.24 -8.44
N GLY A 67 -9.77 -7.46 -7.67
CA GLY A 67 -10.47 -6.17 -7.97
C GLY A 67 -11.31 -5.80 -6.72
N ILE A 68 -11.66 -4.58 -6.29
CA ILE A 68 -11.89 -3.24 -6.88
C ILE A 68 -10.73 -2.25 -6.65
N THR A 69 -9.76 -2.62 -5.83
CA THR A 69 -8.63 -1.75 -5.45
C THR A 69 -7.30 -2.21 -6.05
N CYS A 70 -7.24 -3.48 -6.45
CA CYS A 70 -6.05 -4.08 -7.03
C CYS A 70 -5.99 -3.79 -8.54
N LYS A 71 -5.40 -2.66 -8.90
CA LYS A 71 -5.07 -2.40 -10.31
C LYS A 71 -4.08 -3.48 -10.76
N LYS A 72 -4.23 -4.00 -11.98
CA LYS A 72 -3.31 -4.99 -12.59
C LYS A 72 -2.38 -4.34 -13.63
N PRO A 73 -1.54 -3.35 -13.28
CA PRO A 73 -0.66 -2.69 -14.24
C PRO A 73 0.44 -3.64 -14.72
N TYR A 74 0.88 -3.40 -15.95
CA TYR A 74 2.18 -3.83 -16.43
C TYR A 74 3.20 -2.72 -16.18
N ILE A 75 4.30 -3.05 -15.51
CA ILE A 75 5.35 -2.11 -15.10
C ILE A 75 6.63 -2.51 -15.81
N LYS A 76 7.04 -1.71 -16.81
CA LYS A 76 8.29 -1.93 -17.55
C LYS A 76 9.52 -1.74 -16.65
N PRO A 77 10.69 -2.30 -17.03
CA PRO A 77 11.96 -2.00 -16.40
C PRO A 77 12.19 -0.50 -16.22
N SER A 78 12.69 -0.09 -15.05
CA SER A 78 12.95 1.31 -14.65
C SER A 78 11.71 2.22 -14.60
N ASN A 79 10.51 1.70 -14.83
CA ASN A 79 9.28 2.48 -14.77
C ASN A 79 8.60 2.39 -13.40
N LYS A 80 7.75 3.38 -13.14
CA LYS A 80 6.97 3.50 -11.91
C LYS A 80 5.48 3.45 -12.22
N PHE A 81 4.74 2.80 -11.35
CA PHE A 81 3.29 2.88 -11.28
C PHE A 81 2.89 3.46 -9.94
N HIS A 82 1.91 4.36 -9.93
CA HIS A 82 1.39 4.91 -8.69
C HIS A 82 -0.14 4.94 -8.68
N TYR A 83 -0.71 4.80 -7.49
CA TYR A 83 -2.14 4.95 -7.28
C TYR A 83 -2.42 5.50 -5.88
N THR A 84 -3.56 6.17 -5.75
CA THR A 84 -4.01 6.75 -4.49
C THR A 84 -5.38 6.19 -4.15
N ASN A 85 -5.53 5.75 -2.89
CA ASN A 85 -6.80 5.30 -2.32
C ASN A 85 -7.16 6.16 -1.11
N LEU A 86 -8.40 5.98 -0.66
CA LEU A 86 -8.95 6.60 0.54
C LEU A 86 -9.38 5.50 1.51
N THR A 87 -9.17 5.73 2.81
CA THR A 87 -9.68 4.89 3.90
C THR A 87 -10.21 5.77 5.03
N ILE A 88 -11.10 5.20 5.83
CA ILE A 88 -11.69 5.84 7.01
C ILE A 88 -11.33 4.98 8.21
N LEU A 89 -10.79 5.60 9.25
CA LEU A 89 -10.49 4.97 10.52
C LEU A 89 -11.35 5.57 11.63
N ASP A 90 -11.61 4.73 12.64
CA ASP A 90 -12.30 5.15 13.87
C ASP A 90 -11.34 5.84 14.85
N THR A 91 -10.03 5.86 14.53
CA THR A 91 -8.95 6.37 15.38
C THR A 91 -8.06 7.37 14.63
N PRO A 92 -7.37 8.29 15.33
CA PRO A 92 -6.48 9.28 14.71
C PRO A 92 -5.17 8.68 14.17
N ILE A 93 -4.96 7.37 14.39
CA ILE A 93 -3.82 6.59 13.95
C ILE A 93 -4.25 5.21 13.46
N GLY A 94 -3.54 4.67 12.47
CA GLY A 94 -3.61 3.27 12.07
C GLY A 94 -2.31 2.83 11.40
N ILE A 95 -2.17 1.52 11.20
CA ILE A 95 -1.04 0.88 10.53
C ILE A 95 -1.58 0.12 9.32
N ILE A 96 -0.86 0.21 8.21
CA ILE A 96 -1.12 -0.56 7.00
C ILE A 96 0.07 -1.47 6.73
N GLU A 97 -0.23 -2.73 6.47
CA GLU A 97 0.71 -3.78 6.03
C GLU A 97 0.09 -4.57 4.88
N GLY A 98 0.91 -5.27 4.10
CA GLY A 98 0.42 -6.03 2.96
C GLY A 98 1.52 -6.49 2.03
N HIS A 99 1.12 -7.16 0.96
CA HIS A 99 2.03 -7.62 -0.09
C HIS A 99 1.34 -7.66 -1.44
N TYR A 100 2.15 -7.66 -2.50
CA TYR A 100 1.72 -7.91 -3.86
C TYR A 100 2.17 -9.28 -4.35
N LEU A 101 1.34 -9.90 -5.17
CA LEU A 101 1.75 -10.96 -6.07
C LEU A 101 1.95 -10.37 -7.46
N MET A 102 3.14 -10.54 -8.02
CA MET A 102 3.47 -10.10 -9.37
C MET A 102 4.00 -11.27 -10.20
N ILE A 103 3.89 -11.17 -11.53
CA ILE A 103 4.50 -12.12 -12.45
C ILE A 103 5.33 -11.41 -13.52
N ASP A 104 6.38 -12.07 -14.02
CA ASP A 104 7.10 -11.62 -15.23
C ASP A 104 6.52 -12.24 -16.51
N GLU A 105 7.09 -11.87 -17.66
CA GLU A 105 6.67 -12.41 -18.97
C GLU A 105 6.79 -13.94 -19.12
N ASN A 106 7.55 -14.60 -18.24
CA ASN A 106 7.72 -16.06 -18.22
C ASN A 106 6.86 -16.72 -17.12
N ASN A 107 5.89 -16.00 -16.54
CA ASN A 107 5.05 -16.43 -15.43
C ASN A 107 5.81 -16.75 -14.13
N HIS A 108 7.04 -16.26 -13.93
CA HIS A 108 7.68 -16.37 -12.63
C HIS A 108 6.98 -15.48 -11.63
N VAL A 109 6.66 -16.03 -10.47
CA VAL A 109 5.96 -15.33 -9.40
C VAL A 109 6.93 -14.59 -8.49
N TYR A 110 6.62 -13.34 -8.20
CA TYR A 110 7.32 -12.47 -7.27
C TYR A 110 6.37 -12.05 -6.16
N HIS A 111 6.77 -12.32 -4.92
CA HIS A 111 6.10 -11.82 -3.74
C HIS A 111 6.81 -10.55 -3.28
N VAL A 112 6.09 -9.43 -3.26
CA VAL A 112 6.65 -8.11 -2.99
C VAL A 112 5.99 -7.54 -1.75
N GLU A 113 6.74 -7.51 -0.65
CA GLU A 113 6.32 -6.91 0.61
C GLU A 113 6.11 -5.41 0.47
N ILE A 114 5.05 -4.91 1.09
CA ILE A 114 4.79 -3.48 1.22
C ILE A 114 5.32 -3.05 2.58
N PRO A 115 6.26 -2.08 2.64
CA PRO A 115 6.76 -1.58 3.91
C PRO A 115 5.60 -1.14 4.79
N ILE A 116 5.57 -1.61 6.04
CA ILE A 116 4.57 -1.20 7.01
C ILE A 116 4.62 0.32 7.16
N PHE A 117 3.47 0.98 7.03
CA PHE A 117 3.39 2.44 7.13
C PHE A 117 2.21 2.88 7.96
N ARG A 118 2.34 4.07 8.55
CA ARG A 118 1.35 4.63 9.47
C ARG A 118 0.46 5.62 8.74
N LEU A 119 -0.83 5.60 9.08
CA LEU A 119 -1.75 6.69 8.86
C LEU A 119 -1.87 7.43 10.19
N ALA A 120 -1.49 8.70 10.24
CA ALA A 120 -1.55 9.47 11.48
C ALA A 120 -1.82 10.95 11.19
N ILE A 121 -2.52 11.61 12.10
CA ILE A 121 -2.58 13.07 12.11
C ILE A 121 -1.18 13.59 12.49
N LYS A 122 -0.62 14.52 11.70
CA LYS A 122 0.75 15.04 11.85
C LYS A 122 1.09 15.56 13.25
N THR A 123 0.10 15.99 14.03
CA THR A 123 0.29 16.50 15.41
C THR A 123 0.75 15.43 16.41
N TYR A 124 0.70 14.13 16.06
CA TYR A 124 1.14 13.03 16.93
C TYR A 124 2.53 12.46 16.61
N ILE A 125 3.38 13.22 15.91
CA ILE A 125 4.77 12.85 15.62
C ILE A 125 5.67 13.72 16.52
N HIS A 126 6.20 13.12 17.59
CA HIS A 126 7.34 13.64 18.36
C HIS A 126 8.61 12.91 17.95
#